data_AF-A0A5R8QBR4-F1
#
_entry.id   AF-A0A5R8QBR4-F1
#
_cell.length_a   1.000
_cell.length_b   1.000
_cell.length_c   1.000
_cell.angle_alpha   90.00
_cell.angle_beta   90.00
_cell.angle_gamma   90.00
#
_symmetry.space_group_name_H-M   'P 1'
#
loop_
_entity.id
_entity.type
_entity.pdbx_description
1 polymer ?
#
loop_
_entity_poly.entity_id
_entity_poly.type
_entity_poly.pdbx_seq_one_letter_code
_entity_poly.pdbx_strand_id
1 'polypeptide(L)'
;MADDLKTSITDNPLVRALSRWENEGGRTDADQEKRADLAKDEEALILQCLGAAVISRWNKLPTEIQRELFSGAVSIGAPLPTTDLKEQIARFLHSHKDL
;
A
#
# COMPACT_ATOMS: atom_id res chain seq x y z
N MET A 1 -0.79 46.82 29.10
CA MET A 1 -0.11 46.13 30.22
C MET A 1 -0.57 44.68 30.30
N ALA A 2 -0.29 43.87 29.28
CA ALA A 2 -0.62 42.43 29.25
C ALA A 2 0.43 41.58 28.49
N ASP A 3 1.48 42.20 27.93
CA ASP A 3 2.43 41.54 27.03
C ASP A 3 3.68 40.99 27.76
N ASP A 4 4.02 41.51 28.94
CA ASP A 4 5.24 41.14 29.68
C ASP A 4 5.17 39.79 30.42
N LEU A 5 3.97 39.20 30.58
CA LEU A 5 3.82 37.90 31.27
C LEU A 5 3.98 36.71 30.30
N LYS A 6 3.77 36.94 29.00
CA LYS A 6 3.70 35.86 28.00
C LYS A 6 5.08 35.40 27.53
N THR A 7 6.07 36.30 27.57
CA THR A 7 7.47 36.03 27.21
C THR A 7 8.19 35.17 28.24
N SER A 8 7.85 35.30 29.54
CA SER A 8 8.51 34.57 30.63
C SER A 8 8.17 33.08 30.68
N ILE A 9 6.98 32.68 30.19
CA ILE A 9 6.54 31.28 30.24
C ILE A 9 7.32 30.41 29.24
N THR A 10 7.68 30.97 28.08
CA THR A 10 8.45 30.28 27.02
C THR A 10 9.93 30.10 27.35
N ASP A 11 10.52 30.96 28.18
CA ASP A 11 11.92 30.87 28.62
C ASP A 11 12.12 29.98 29.87
N ASN A 12 11.03 29.43 30.41
CA ASN A 12 11.10 28.57 31.58
C ASN A 12 11.78 27.23 31.21
N PRO A 13 12.90 26.86 31.87
CA PRO A 13 13.63 25.62 31.58
C PRO A 13 12.78 24.36 31.79
N LEU A 14 11.78 24.39 32.67
CA LEU A 14 10.82 23.29 32.83
C LEU A 14 9.89 23.16 31.62
N VAL A 15 9.43 24.27 31.04
CA VAL A 15 8.59 24.25 29.84
C VAL A 15 9.37 23.68 28.65
N ARG A 16 10.65 24.07 28.52
CA ARG A 16 11.55 23.51 27.51
C ARG A 16 11.84 22.02 27.74
N ALA A 17 12.03 21.61 28.99
CA ALA A 17 12.25 20.20 29.35
C ALA A 17 10.99 19.35 29.10
N LEU A 18 9.80 19.87 29.38
CA LEU A 18 8.52 19.21 29.09
C LEU A 18 8.31 19.05 27.59
N SER A 19 8.48 20.11 26.79
CA SER A 19 8.38 20.01 25.32
C SER A 19 9.43 19.06 24.73
N ARG A 20 10.64 19.01 25.29
CA ARG A 20 11.68 18.06 24.88
C ARG A 20 11.26 16.62 25.17
N TRP A 21 10.74 16.34 26.36
CA TRP A 21 10.29 15.00 26.75
C TRP A 21 9.06 14.54 25.94
N GLU A 22 8.14 15.45 25.64
CA GLU A 22 6.95 15.21 24.80
C GLU A 22 7.31 14.88 23.34
N ASN A 23 8.42 15.43 22.83
CA ASN A 23 8.97 15.10 21.51
C ASN A 23 9.95 13.90 21.52
N GLU A 24 10.38 13.41 22.69
CA GLU A 24 11.31 12.27 22.81
C GLU A 24 10.59 10.91 22.92
N GLY A 25 9.28 10.91 23.23
CA GLY A 25 8.50 9.69 23.51
C GLY A 25 7.55 9.22 22.40
N GLY A 26 7.45 9.90 21.25
CA GLY A 26 6.41 9.62 20.26
C GLY A 26 6.96 9.08 18.95
N ARG A 27 6.38 7.96 18.45
CA ARG A 27 6.54 7.47 17.07
C ARG A 27 6.52 8.67 16.12
N THR A 28 7.59 8.87 15.36
CA THR A 28 7.64 9.97 14.40
C THR A 28 6.69 9.69 13.24
N ASP A 29 6.22 10.73 12.56
CA ASP A 29 5.45 10.55 11.33
C ASP A 29 6.21 9.69 10.30
N ALA A 30 7.54 9.79 10.29
CA ALA A 30 8.42 8.94 9.48
C ALA A 30 8.38 7.45 9.90
N ASP A 31 8.29 7.14 11.20
CA ASP A 31 8.11 5.77 11.68
C ASP A 31 6.73 5.21 11.36
N GLN A 32 5.72 6.08 11.26
CA GLN A 32 4.37 5.70 10.85
C GLN A 32 4.28 5.45 9.34
N GLU A 33 4.88 6.34 8.54
CA GLU A 33 4.97 6.20 7.08
C GLU A 33 5.77 4.96 6.69
N LYS A 34 6.93 4.74 7.31
CA LYS A 34 7.74 3.53 7.09
C LYS A 34 6.98 2.25 7.43
N ARG A 35 6.18 2.25 8.51
CA ARG A 35 5.32 1.09 8.84
C ARG A 35 4.19 0.91 7.83
N ALA A 36 3.61 2.00 7.34
CA ALA A 36 2.58 1.93 6.31
C ALA A 36 3.15 1.39 4.99
N ASP A 37 4.37 1.76 4.63
CA ASP A 37 5.04 1.25 3.43
C ASP A 37 5.41 -0.23 3.57
N LEU A 38 5.93 -0.65 4.74
CA LEU A 38 6.16 -2.08 5.02
C LEU A 38 4.87 -2.90 4.95
N ALA A 39 3.73 -2.35 5.40
CA ALA A 39 2.44 -3.02 5.29
C ALA A 39 1.98 -3.15 3.83
N LYS A 40 2.23 -2.15 2.98
CA LYS A 40 1.97 -2.22 1.54
C LYS A 40 2.87 -3.25 0.85
N ASP A 41 4.14 -3.33 1.25
CA ASP A 41 5.09 -4.30 0.71
C ASP A 41 4.70 -5.75 1.08
N GLU A 42 4.26 -5.97 2.32
CA GLU A 42 3.74 -7.26 2.77
C GLU A 42 2.47 -7.65 2.00
N GLU A 43 1.53 -6.72 1.85
CA GLU A 43 0.31 -6.92 1.05
C GLU A 43 0.64 -7.24 -0.41
N ALA A 44 1.59 -6.52 -1.01
CA ALA A 44 2.05 -6.77 -2.37
C ALA A 44 2.67 -8.17 -2.52
N LEU A 45 3.47 -8.61 -1.55
CA LEU A 45 4.06 -9.95 -1.53
C LEU A 45 2.98 -11.03 -1.44
N ILE A 46 1.98 -10.85 -0.58
CA ILE A 46 0.87 -11.79 -0.43
C ILE A 46 0.08 -11.89 -1.74
N LEU A 47 -0.27 -10.76 -2.35
CA LEU A 47 -0.99 -10.72 -3.63
C LEU A 47 -0.18 -11.34 -4.77
N GLN A 48 1.14 -11.11 -4.80
CA GLN A 48 2.04 -11.74 -5.76
C GLN A 48 2.07 -13.27 -5.59
N CYS A 49 2.20 -13.77 -4.36
CA CYS A 49 2.19 -15.21 -4.07
C CYS A 49 0.86 -15.85 -4.49
N LEU A 50 -0.26 -15.22 -4.14
CA LEU A 50 -1.60 -15.69 -4.50
C LEU A 50 -1.80 -15.68 -6.02
N GLY A 51 -1.41 -14.59 -6.69
CA GLY A 51 -1.46 -14.45 -8.14
C GLY A 51 -0.66 -15.54 -8.84
N ALA A 52 0.59 -15.78 -8.41
CA ALA A 52 1.45 -16.82 -8.97
C ALA A 52 0.83 -18.23 -8.80
N ALA A 53 0.21 -18.51 -7.66
CA ALA A 53 -0.48 -19.78 -7.41
C ALA A 53 -1.70 -19.97 -8.33
N VAL A 54 -2.48 -18.91 -8.57
CA VAL A 54 -3.61 -18.92 -9.51
C VAL A 54 -3.13 -19.16 -10.94
N ILE A 55 -2.10 -18.43 -11.40
CA ILE A 55 -1.52 -18.57 -12.74
C ILE A 55 -1.00 -19.99 -12.96
N SER A 56 -0.29 -20.56 -11.97
CA SER A 56 0.23 -21.92 -12.02
C SER A 56 -0.86 -22.99 -12.17
N ARG A 57 -2.09 -22.69 -11.74
CA ARG A 57 -3.25 -23.59 -11.86
C ARG A 57 -4.20 -23.20 -12.98
N TRP A 58 -3.90 -22.16 -13.76
CA TRP A 58 -4.83 -21.52 -14.68
C TRP A 58 -5.51 -22.51 -15.64
N ASN A 59 -4.74 -23.41 -16.26
CA ASN A 59 -5.27 -24.45 -17.16
C ASN A 59 -6.15 -25.51 -16.49
N LYS A 60 -6.04 -25.69 -15.18
CA LYS A 60 -6.83 -26.64 -14.39
C LYS A 60 -8.10 -26.02 -13.83
N LEU A 61 -8.28 -24.71 -13.99
CA LEU A 61 -9.49 -24.01 -13.57
C LEU A 61 -10.60 -24.20 -14.62
N PRO A 62 -11.87 -24.36 -14.20
CA PRO A 62 -13.00 -24.32 -15.11
C PRO A 62 -13.04 -23.00 -15.89
N THR A 63 -13.49 -23.06 -17.15
CA THR A 63 -13.53 -21.89 -18.05
C THR A 63 -14.38 -20.74 -17.50
N GLU A 64 -15.43 -21.04 -16.73
CA GLU A 64 -16.26 -20.04 -16.06
C GLU A 64 -15.44 -19.21 -15.06
N ILE A 65 -14.68 -19.88 -14.20
CA ILE A 65 -13.80 -19.25 -13.21
C ILE A 65 -12.67 -18.44 -13.89
N GLN A 66 -12.11 -18.96 -15.00
CA GLN A 66 -11.12 -18.20 -15.78
C GLN A 66 -11.70 -16.88 -16.31
N ARG A 67 -12.94 -16.90 -16.82
CA ARG A 67 -13.61 -15.70 -17.33
C ARG A 67 -13.95 -14.71 -16.23
N GLU A 68 -14.42 -15.19 -15.09
CA GLU A 68 -14.71 -14.35 -13.91
C GLU A 68 -13.45 -13.65 -13.40
N LEU A 69 -12.37 -14.40 -13.18
CA LEU A 69 -11.08 -13.84 -12.73
C LEU A 69 -10.52 -12.83 -13.73
N PHE A 70 -10.60 -13.14 -15.03
CA PHE A 70 -10.15 -12.24 -16.08
C PHE A 70 -10.98 -10.95 -16.11
N SER A 71 -12.31 -11.06 -16.02
CA SER A 71 -13.20 -9.89 -15.96
C SER A 71 -12.93 -9.05 -14.73
N GLY A 72 -12.75 -9.68 -13.56
CA GLY A 72 -12.41 -9.00 -12.32
C GLY A 72 -11.08 -8.26 -12.40
N ALA A 73 -10.03 -8.88 -12.94
CA ALA A 73 -8.72 -8.25 -13.12
C ALA A 73 -8.78 -7.01 -14.04
N VAL A 74 -9.54 -7.09 -15.14
CA VAL A 74 -9.76 -5.95 -16.05
C VAL A 74 -10.54 -4.83 -15.38
N SER A 75 -11.55 -5.15 -14.55
CA SER A 75 -12.32 -4.15 -13.79
C SER A 75 -11.51 -3.47 -12.68
N ILE A 76 -10.63 -4.20 -11.99
CA ILE A 76 -9.78 -3.66 -10.92
C ILE A 76 -8.70 -2.72 -11.48
N GLY A 77 -8.16 -3.02 -12.66
CA GLY A 77 -7.05 -2.27 -13.26
C GLY A 77 -7.42 -1.01 -14.06
N ALA A 78 -8.70 -0.60 -14.11
CA ALA A 78 -9.14 0.49 -15.01
C ALA A 78 -9.22 1.86 -14.34
N PRO A 79 -8.52 2.87 -14.90
CA PRO A 79 -9.23 4.01 -15.51
C PRO A 79 -8.80 4.40 -16.95
N LEU A 80 -7.79 3.74 -17.56
CA LEU A 80 -7.26 4.03 -18.92
C LEU A 80 -7.87 3.06 -19.98
N PRO A 81 -7.74 3.30 -21.31
CA PRO A 81 -8.53 2.65 -22.34
C PRO A 81 -8.30 1.14 -22.29
N THR A 82 -9.40 0.43 -22.08
CA THR A 82 -9.51 -0.92 -21.57
C THR A 82 -9.04 -2.02 -22.52
N THR A 83 -8.68 -1.69 -23.75
CA THR A 83 -8.20 -2.64 -24.76
C THR A 83 -6.77 -3.10 -24.48
N ASP A 84 -5.88 -2.19 -24.05
CA ASP A 84 -4.45 -2.51 -23.91
C ASP A 84 -4.18 -3.42 -22.70
N LEU A 85 -4.80 -3.12 -21.55
CA LEU A 85 -4.65 -3.94 -20.35
C LEU A 85 -5.24 -5.33 -20.52
N LYS A 86 -6.41 -5.42 -21.16
CA LYS A 86 -7.07 -6.70 -21.45
C LYS A 86 -6.19 -7.58 -22.34
N GLU A 87 -5.58 -7.01 -23.38
CA GLU A 87 -4.64 -7.73 -24.23
C GLU A 87 -3.38 -8.16 -23.50
N GLN A 88 -2.81 -7.29 -22.64
CA GLN A 88 -1.64 -7.63 -21.83
C GLN A 88 -1.92 -8.82 -20.91
N ILE A 89 -3.05 -8.81 -20.19
CA ILE A 89 -3.45 -9.92 -19.32
C ILE A 89 -3.66 -11.19 -20.13
N ALA A 90 -4.30 -11.11 -21.31
CA ALA A 90 -4.53 -12.27 -22.16
C ALA A 90 -3.21 -12.89 -22.67
N ARG A 91 -2.27 -12.06 -23.13
CA ARG A 91 -0.93 -12.50 -23.59
C ARG A 91 -0.12 -13.13 -22.46
N PHE A 92 -0.19 -12.53 -21.27
CA PHE A 92 0.47 -13.03 -20.08
C PHE A 92 -0.07 -14.42 -19.69
N LEU A 93 -1.39 -14.56 -19.57
CA LEU A 93 -2.01 -15.85 -19.27
C LEU A 93 -1.70 -16.91 -20.32
N HIS A 94 -1.67 -16.54 -21.61
CA HIS A 94 -1.32 -17.46 -22.69
C HIS A 94 0.12 -17.97 -22.58
N SER A 95 1.07 -17.08 -22.27
CA SER A 95 2.49 -17.44 -22.07
C SER A 95 2.71 -18.37 -20.88
N HIS A 96 1.78 -18.37 -19.92
CA HIS A 96 1.79 -19.24 -18.75
C HIS A 96 0.90 -20.50 -18.91
N LYS A 97 0.25 -20.72 -20.07
CA LYS A 97 -0.46 -21.98 -20.35
C LYS A 97 0.48 -23.12 -20.73
N ASP A 98 1.69 -22.83 -21.19
CA ASP A 98 2.62 -23.83 -21.75
C ASP A 98 3.74 -24.24 -20.77
N LEU A 99 3.61 -23.83 -19.50
CA LEU A 99 4.42 -24.26 -18.36
C LEU A 99 3.69 -25.34 -17.55
#